data_AF-A0A533W7I2-F1
#
_entry.id   AF-A0A533W7I2-F1
#
_cell.length_a   1.000
_cell.length_b   1.000
_cell.length_c   1.000
_cell.angle_alpha   90.00
_cell.angle_beta   90.00
_cell.angle_gamma   90.00
#
_symmetry.space_group_name_H-M   'P 1'
#
loop_
_entity.id
_entity.type
_entity.pdbx_description
1 polymer ?
#
loop_
_entity_poly.entity_id
_entity_poly.type
_entity_poly.pdbx_seq_one_letter_code
_entity_poly.pdbx_strand_id
1 'polypeptide(L)'
;LRRIGVRFLHHSRTYDMKRSDLIIDALLGYNQHGNPRGVVADLVMAANSSKKPILCLDIPSGLDPDSGFPNDPCIRGTQTLTLALPKKGLVERRAKPYVGELFLADIGVPARLYKQLGVRRPIFREDSIVRLPE
;
A
#
# COMPACT_ATOMS: atom_id res chain seq x y z
N LEU A 1 -17.97 -0.35 -7.16
CA LEU A 1 -18.05 -1.18 -5.94
C LEU A 1 -19.47 -1.68 -5.65
N ARG A 2 -20.48 -0.85 -5.32
CA ARG A 2 -21.85 -1.35 -5.05
C ARG A 2 -22.47 -2.12 -6.23
N ARG A 3 -22.27 -1.60 -7.46
CA ARG A 3 -22.74 -2.23 -8.71
C ARG A 3 -22.12 -3.60 -9.00
N ILE A 4 -21.00 -3.94 -8.37
CA ILE A 4 -20.30 -5.22 -8.55
C ILE A 4 -20.42 -6.11 -7.30
N GLY A 5 -21.46 -5.90 -6.48
CA GLY A 5 -21.76 -6.74 -5.32
C GLY A 5 -20.85 -6.55 -4.10
N VAL A 6 -19.96 -5.55 -4.10
CA VAL A 6 -19.12 -5.27 -2.94
C VAL A 6 -20.00 -4.75 -1.81
N ARG A 7 -20.04 -5.49 -0.70
CA ARG A 7 -20.73 -5.09 0.53
C ARG A 7 -20.01 -3.91 1.15
N PHE A 8 -20.75 -2.85 1.43
CA PHE A 8 -20.25 -1.71 2.18
C PHE A 8 -20.58 -1.91 3.65
N LEU A 9 -19.56 -1.82 4.49
CA LEU A 9 -19.71 -1.76 5.93
C LEU A 9 -19.44 -0.32 6.36
N HIS A 10 -20.36 0.27 7.11
CA HIS A 10 -20.11 1.56 7.75
C HIS A 10 -19.19 1.34 8.94
N HIS A 11 -18.40 2.37 9.28
CA HIS A 11 -17.54 2.30 10.46
C HIS A 11 -18.37 1.96 11.70
N SER A 12 -17.90 0.95 12.43
CA SER A 12 -18.43 0.57 13.73
C SER A 12 -17.23 0.23 14.62
N ARG A 13 -17.43 0.25 15.94
CA ARG A 13 -16.34 -0.01 16.89
C ARG A 13 -15.76 -1.43 16.78
N THR A 14 -16.44 -2.35 16.08
CA THR A 14 -16.00 -3.73 15.91
C THR A 14 -16.08 -4.17 14.44
N TYR A 15 -14.95 -4.61 13.89
CA TYR A 15 -14.89 -5.20 12.56
C TYR A 15 -14.62 -6.71 12.71
N ASP A 16 -15.59 -7.54 12.34
CA ASP A 16 -15.33 -8.98 12.25
C ASP A 16 -14.52 -9.28 10.97
N MET A 17 -13.20 -9.28 11.12
CA MET A 17 -12.26 -9.65 10.07
C MET A 17 -11.94 -11.16 10.06
N LYS A 18 -12.58 -11.97 10.93
CA LYS A 18 -12.23 -13.41 11.06
C LYS A 18 -12.50 -14.18 9.77
N ARG A 19 -13.56 -13.80 9.05
CA ARG A 19 -13.98 -14.41 7.79
C ARG A 19 -13.25 -13.88 6.55
N SER A 20 -12.36 -12.90 6.70
CA SER A 20 -11.56 -12.40 5.58
C SER A 20 -10.33 -13.29 5.38
N ASP A 21 -10.03 -13.59 4.11
CA ASP A 21 -8.80 -14.29 3.74
C ASP A 21 -7.65 -13.31 3.47
N LEU A 22 -7.98 -12.08 3.06
CA LEU A 22 -7.06 -10.99 2.74
C LEU A 22 -7.66 -9.65 3.15
N ILE A 23 -6.83 -8.74 3.63
CA ILE A 23 -7.18 -7.33 3.81
C ILE A 23 -6.45 -6.51 2.74
N ILE A 24 -7.17 -5.60 2.09
CA ILE A 24 -6.58 -4.62 1.18
C ILE A 24 -6.53 -3.28 1.90
N ASP A 25 -5.32 -2.80 2.18
CA ASP A 25 -5.11 -1.46 2.70
C ASP A 25 -5.11 -0.46 1.53
N ALA A 26 -6.15 0.36 1.50
CA ALA A 26 -6.32 1.48 0.58
C ALA A 26 -6.84 2.71 1.35
N LEU A 27 -6.44 2.85 2.62
CA LEU A 27 -6.97 3.90 3.50
C LEU A 27 -6.30 5.25 3.22
N LEU A 28 -4.98 5.25 3.06
CA LEU A 28 -4.14 6.42 2.79
C LEU A 28 -3.19 6.13 1.63
N GLY A 29 -2.88 7.15 0.82
CA GLY A 29 -1.94 7.05 -0.31
C GLY A 29 -0.68 7.90 -0.10
N TYR A 30 0.01 8.23 -1.19
CA TYR A 30 1.27 9.00 -1.14
C TYR A 30 1.17 10.42 -0.57
N ASN A 31 -0.02 11.00 -0.42
CA ASN A 31 -0.22 12.34 0.15
C ASN A 31 -0.45 12.33 1.68
N GLN A 32 -0.20 11.19 2.33
CA GLN A 32 -0.33 11.05 3.77
C GLN A 32 0.77 11.80 4.53
N HIS A 33 0.40 12.41 5.66
CA HIS A 33 1.33 13.15 6.52
C HIS A 33 1.01 12.94 8.00
N GLY A 34 2.04 12.56 8.76
CA GLY A 34 1.94 12.33 10.20
C GLY A 34 1.06 11.13 10.57
N ASN A 35 0.71 11.06 11.85
CA ASN A 35 -0.08 9.96 12.42
C ASN A 35 -1.49 9.87 11.80
N PRO A 36 -1.95 8.66 11.41
CA PRO A 36 -3.36 8.39 11.16
C PRO A 36 -4.22 8.74 12.38
N ARG A 37 -5.47 9.16 12.14
CA ARG A 37 -6.37 9.65 13.21
C ARG A 37 -7.79 9.13 13.02
N GLY A 38 -8.55 9.11 14.12
CA GLY A 38 -9.95 8.72 14.13
C GLY A 38 -10.18 7.35 13.48
N VAL A 39 -11.18 7.27 12.61
CA VAL A 39 -11.58 6.04 11.92
C VAL A 39 -10.43 5.35 11.18
N VAL A 40 -9.48 6.12 10.61
CA VAL A 40 -8.34 5.54 9.90
C VAL A 40 -7.41 4.83 10.89
N ALA A 41 -7.08 5.47 12.00
CA ALA A 41 -6.25 4.85 13.04
C ALA A 41 -6.91 3.58 13.59
N ASP A 42 -8.22 3.62 13.85
CA ASP A 42 -8.99 2.46 14.32
C ASP A 42 -8.94 1.29 13.33
N LEU A 43 -9.08 1.58 12.03
CA LEU A 43 -9.00 0.58 10.96
C LEU A 43 -7.59 -0.01 10.84
N VAL A 44 -6.55 0.80 10.95
CA VAL A 44 -5.16 0.33 10.92
C VAL A 44 -4.89 -0.61 12.10
N MET A 45 -5.30 -0.23 13.31
CA MET A 45 -5.15 -1.08 14.51
C MET A 45 -5.93 -2.38 14.39
N ALA A 46 -7.17 -2.33 13.88
CA ALA A 46 -7.99 -3.52 13.67
C ALA A 46 -7.37 -4.47 12.62
N ALA A 47 -6.89 -3.93 11.51
CA ALA A 47 -6.25 -4.70 10.44
C ALA A 47 -4.99 -5.40 10.95
N ASN A 48 -4.08 -4.66 11.61
CA ASN A 48 -2.87 -5.24 12.20
C ASN A 48 -3.18 -6.32 13.26
N SER A 49 -4.26 -6.17 14.02
CA SER A 49 -4.65 -7.14 15.06
C SER A 49 -5.35 -8.39 14.50
N SER A 50 -5.80 -8.36 13.23
CA SER A 50 -6.60 -9.42 12.61
C SER A 50 -5.82 -10.72 12.35
N LYS A 51 -4.48 -10.63 12.30
CA LYS A 51 -3.56 -11.71 11.87
C LYS A 51 -3.82 -12.23 10.44
N LYS A 52 -4.55 -11.47 9.61
CA LYS A 52 -4.74 -11.75 8.18
C LYS A 52 -3.60 -11.14 7.36
N PRO A 53 -3.26 -11.71 6.18
CA PRO A 53 -2.35 -11.04 5.26
C PRO A 53 -2.95 -9.70 4.83
N ILE A 54 -2.08 -8.71 4.65
CA ILE A 54 -2.47 -7.35 4.26
C ILE A 54 -1.72 -6.98 2.99
N LEU A 55 -2.46 -6.68 1.92
CA LEU A 55 -1.93 -6.10 0.69
C LEU A 55 -2.15 -4.59 0.71
N CYS A 56 -1.06 -3.83 0.75
CA CYS A 56 -1.11 -2.38 0.68
C CYS A 56 -1.17 -1.91 -0.77
N LEU A 57 -2.09 -1.01 -1.08
CA LEU A 57 -2.13 -0.33 -2.38
C LEU A 57 -1.38 0.99 -2.28
N ASP A 58 -0.46 1.17 -3.23
CA ASP A 58 0.46 2.30 -3.33
C ASP A 58 1.54 2.35 -2.23
N ILE A 59 1.12 2.57 -0.98
CA ILE A 59 1.96 2.73 0.22
C ILE A 59 1.19 2.21 1.44
N PRO A 60 1.81 1.50 2.40
CA PRO A 60 1.17 1.18 3.66
C PRO A 60 0.64 2.44 4.37
N SER A 61 -0.61 2.42 4.80
CA SER A 61 -1.22 3.52 5.54
C SER A 61 -0.49 3.73 6.87
N GLY A 62 -0.03 4.95 7.10
CA GLY A 62 0.84 5.36 8.21
C GLY A 62 2.32 5.37 7.85
N LEU A 63 2.76 4.91 6.69
CA LEU A 63 4.17 4.98 6.28
C LEU A 63 4.47 6.29 5.54
N ASP A 64 5.49 7.02 5.98
CA ASP A 64 5.92 8.23 5.28
C ASP A 64 6.50 7.88 3.89
N PRO A 65 5.97 8.47 2.80
CA PRO A 65 6.31 8.12 1.43
C PRO A 65 7.76 8.48 1.06
N ASP A 66 8.34 9.50 1.70
CA ASP A 66 9.64 10.03 1.30
C ASP A 66 10.78 9.43 2.13
N SER A 67 10.57 9.31 3.43
CA SER A 67 11.59 8.92 4.41
C SER A 67 11.49 7.46 4.86
N GLY A 68 10.34 6.81 4.63
CA GLY A 68 10.08 5.44 5.07
C GLY A 68 9.91 5.31 6.58
N PHE A 69 9.82 6.41 7.33
CA PHE A 69 9.51 6.35 8.76
C PHE A 69 8.03 5.97 8.97
N PRO A 70 7.75 5.00 9.86
CA PRO A 70 6.38 4.70 10.23
C PRO A 70 5.86 5.78 11.19
N ASN A 71 4.67 6.29 10.90
CA ASN A 71 3.83 7.03 11.84
C ASN A 71 3.03 6.03 12.69
N ASP A 72 2.42 6.50 13.79
CA ASP A 72 1.69 5.62 14.71
C ASP A 72 0.17 5.89 14.66
N PRO A 73 -0.68 4.90 14.31
CA PRO A 73 -0.33 3.52 13.89
C PRO A 73 0.06 3.44 12.40
N CYS A 74 0.82 2.40 12.02
CA CYS A 74 1.17 2.08 10.63
C CYS A 74 0.79 0.63 10.27
N ILE A 75 0.24 0.41 9.08
CA ILE A 75 -0.09 -0.90 8.54
C ILE A 75 1.17 -1.74 8.37
N ARG A 76 1.10 -3.00 8.79
CA ARG A 76 2.14 -4.00 8.56
C ARG A 76 1.73 -4.90 7.41
N GLY A 77 2.03 -4.46 6.19
CA GLY A 77 1.76 -5.17 4.96
C GLY A 77 2.60 -6.44 4.82
N THR A 78 1.99 -7.52 4.32
CA THR A 78 2.75 -8.68 3.81
C THR A 78 3.27 -8.40 2.41
N GLN A 79 2.55 -7.59 1.63
CA GLN A 79 2.92 -7.15 0.30
C GLN A 79 2.43 -5.72 0.05
N THR A 80 3.11 -4.98 -0.81
CA THR A 80 2.70 -3.66 -1.28
C THR A 80 2.70 -3.63 -2.80
N LEU A 81 1.56 -3.31 -3.43
CA LEU A 81 1.46 -3.03 -4.85
C LEU A 81 1.55 -1.53 -5.08
N THR A 82 2.76 -1.04 -5.36
CA THR A 82 2.99 0.39 -5.58
C THR A 82 2.61 0.81 -6.99
N LEU A 83 2.12 2.04 -7.16
CA LEU A 83 1.60 2.53 -8.43
C LEU A 83 2.61 3.50 -9.08
N ALA A 84 2.74 3.41 -10.41
CA ALA A 84 3.63 4.22 -11.26
C ALA A 84 5.14 4.05 -11.02
N LEU A 85 5.70 4.66 -9.98
CA LEU A 85 7.08 4.44 -9.52
C LEU A 85 7.08 4.24 -8.00
N PRO A 86 8.02 3.44 -7.47
CA PRO A 86 8.21 3.32 -6.03
C PRO A 86 8.52 4.68 -5.43
N LYS A 87 7.81 5.00 -4.35
CA LYS A 87 8.15 6.14 -3.49
C LYS A 87 9.44 5.81 -2.73
N LYS A 88 10.28 6.82 -2.47
CA LYS A 88 11.62 6.63 -1.88
C LYS A 88 11.56 5.89 -0.54
N GLY A 89 10.61 6.24 0.31
CA GLY A 89 10.40 5.61 1.60
C GLY A 89 10.09 4.12 1.54
N LEU A 90 9.55 3.61 0.43
CA LEU A 90 9.24 2.18 0.28
C LEU A 90 10.48 1.30 0.15
N VAL A 91 11.60 1.84 -0.33
CA VAL A 91 12.85 1.10 -0.53
C VAL A 91 13.84 1.28 0.62
N GLU A 92 13.46 2.07 1.63
CA GLU A 92 14.26 2.24 2.84
C GLU A 92 14.26 0.96 3.68
N ARG A 93 15.43 0.55 4.18
CA ARG A 93 15.57 -0.66 5.01
C ARG A 93 14.61 -0.68 6.21
N ARG A 94 14.32 0.50 6.78
CA ARG A 94 13.42 0.67 7.93
C ARG A 94 11.94 0.40 7.59
N ALA A 95 11.56 0.55 6.32
CA ALA A 95 10.20 0.36 5.85
C ALA A 95 9.86 -1.12 5.56
N LYS A 96 10.89 -1.98 5.40
CA LYS A 96 10.74 -3.41 5.11
C LYS A 96 9.68 -4.13 5.97
N PRO A 97 9.59 -3.92 7.31
CA PRO A 97 8.57 -4.56 8.16
C PRO A 97 7.13 -4.12 7.89
N TYR A 98 6.92 -3.03 7.15
CA TYR A 98 5.62 -2.44 6.83
C TYR A 98 5.22 -2.66 5.38
N VAL A 99 6.22 -2.68 4.47
CA VAL A 99 6.02 -2.86 3.03
C VAL A 99 5.83 -4.33 2.66
N GLY A 100 6.58 -5.23 3.30
CA GLY A 100 6.64 -6.64 2.89
C GLY A 100 7.28 -6.78 1.50
N GLU A 101 6.77 -7.69 0.68
CA GLU A 101 7.21 -7.79 -0.72
C GLU A 101 6.70 -6.60 -1.54
N LEU A 102 7.59 -5.95 -2.29
CA LEU A 102 7.23 -4.79 -3.10
C LEU A 102 6.97 -5.19 -4.55
N PHE A 103 5.77 -4.89 -5.04
CA PHE A 103 5.36 -5.03 -6.42
C PHE A 103 5.12 -3.65 -7.02
N LEU A 104 5.29 -3.53 -8.34
CA LEU A 104 5.03 -2.33 -9.09
C LEU A 104 4.00 -2.63 -10.19
N ALA A 105 2.92 -1.85 -10.22
CA ALA A 105 1.88 -1.96 -11.24
C ALA A 105 2.01 -0.90 -12.33
N ASP A 106 1.83 -1.34 -13.58
CA ASP A 106 1.60 -0.45 -14.72
C ASP A 106 0.19 0.11 -14.66
N ILE A 107 0.09 1.43 -14.51
CA ILE A 107 -1.18 2.15 -14.50
C ILE A 107 -1.39 2.97 -15.79
N GLY A 108 -0.61 2.68 -16.83
CA GLY A 108 -0.70 3.34 -18.14
C GLY A 108 0.10 4.65 -18.23
N VAL A 109 1.12 4.83 -17.39
CA VAL A 109 1.99 6.02 -17.49
C VAL A 109 2.79 5.97 -18.80
N PRO A 110 2.75 7.01 -19.64
CA PRO A 110 3.47 6.98 -20.92
C PRO A 110 4.97 6.75 -20.75
N ALA A 111 5.54 5.78 -21.47
CA ALA A 111 6.96 5.42 -21.39
C ALA A 111 7.94 6.61 -21.60
N ARG A 112 7.52 7.64 -22.35
CA ARG A 112 8.30 8.88 -22.52
C ARG A 112 8.57 9.61 -21.21
N LEU A 113 7.63 9.56 -20.26
CA LEU A 113 7.76 10.24 -18.97
C LEU A 113 8.82 9.55 -18.10
N TYR A 114 8.83 8.21 -18.08
CA TYR A 114 9.87 7.44 -17.42
C TYR A 114 11.26 7.73 -18.00
N LYS A 115 11.38 7.84 -19.33
CA LYS A 115 12.65 8.23 -19.99
C LYS A 115 13.13 9.62 -19.56
N GLN A 116 12.23 10.60 -19.45
CA GLN A 116 12.56 11.95 -18.98
C GLN A 116 13.05 11.95 -17.53
N LEU A 117 12.56 11.02 -16.71
CA LEU A 117 13.01 10.81 -15.33
C LEU A 117 14.30 9.95 -15.23
N GLY A 118 14.94 9.63 -16.35
CA GLY A 118 16.19 8.85 -16.37
C GLY A 118 16.01 7.33 -16.27
N VAL A 119 14.77 6.83 -16.28
CA VAL A 119 14.50 5.39 -16.32
C VAL A 119 14.74 4.88 -17.75
N ARG A 120 15.92 4.31 -17.98
CA ARG A 120 16.39 3.91 -19.32
C ARG A 120 15.86 2.56 -19.79
N ARG A 121 15.49 1.67 -18.86
CA ARG A 121 14.95 0.34 -19.18
C ARG A 121 13.42 0.36 -19.04
N PRO A 122 12.67 -0.23 -19.98
CA PRO A 122 11.23 -0.42 -19.79
C PRO A 122 11.02 -1.29 -18.56
N ILE A 123 10.24 -0.78 -17.61
CA ILE A 123 9.99 -1.44 -16.33
C ILE A 123 9.00 -2.60 -16.51
N PHE A 124 7.94 -2.36 -17.29
CA PHE A 124 6.91 -3.33 -17.65
C PHE A 124 7.22 -3.87 -19.06
N ARG A 125 7.94 -4.99 -19.13
CA ARG A 125 8.27 -5.64 -20.41
C ARG A 125 7.41 -6.87 -20.70
N GLU A 126 7.16 -7.66 -19.68
CA GLU A 126 6.54 -8.99 -19.80
C GLU A 126 5.20 -9.06 -19.06
N ASP A 127 5.01 -8.23 -18.02
CA ASP A 127 3.81 -8.21 -17.21
C ASP A 127 3.46 -6.77 -16.77
N SER A 128 2.18 -6.55 -16.54
CA SER A 128 1.60 -5.36 -15.94
C SER A 128 1.89 -5.23 -14.44
N ILE A 129 2.32 -6.31 -13.79
CA ILE A 129 2.77 -6.31 -12.40
C ILE A 129 4.16 -6.97 -12.31
N VAL A 130 5.13 -6.24 -11.75
CA VAL A 130 6.50 -6.75 -11.57
C VAL A 130 6.89 -6.74 -10.10
N ARG A 131 7.48 -7.82 -9.61
CA ARG A 131 8.09 -7.87 -8.28
C ARG A 131 9.43 -7.12 -8.32
N LEU A 132 9.63 -6.20 -7.39
CA LEU A 132 10.89 -5.49 -7.25
C LEU A 132 11.84 -6.29 -6.32
N PRO A 133 13.15 -6.27 -6.60
CA PRO A 133 14.13 -6.91 -5.73
C PRO A 133 14.18 -6.24 -4.35
N GLU A 134 14.56 -7.00 -3.33
CA GLU A 134 14.80 -6.52 -1.97
C GLU A 134 16.05 -5.64 -1.84
#